data_AF-A0A8T3X133-F1
#
_entry.id   AF-A0A8T3X133-F1
#
_cell.length_a   1.000
_cell.length_b   1.000
_cell.length_c   1.000
_cell.angle_alpha   90.00
_cell.angle_beta   90.00
_cell.angle_gamma   90.00
#
_symmetry.space_group_name_H-M   'P 1'
#
loop_
_entity.id
_entity.type
_entity.pdbx_description
1 polymer ?
#
loop_
_entity_poly.entity_id
_entity_poly.type
_entity_poly.pdbx_seq_one_letter_code
_entity_poly.pdbx_strand_id
1 'polypeptide(L)'
;MENKRLGFVILSISVLASVLAFGFMGVLGRQTASLQCYPTSECQRVESLLGLSHLAIGLISFIGALGIYLLFFSTSEEAILKRLEEEKSMKIEQDKFELILKAMDDNEKKVLKAIKEQEGITQSTLKFRTDLSKSKVSQILTDFERKNLVKREIKGKTYSVYLTENF
;
A
#
# COMPACT_ATOMS: atom_id res chain seq x y z
N MET A 1 -4.45 -1.60 8.38
CA MET A 1 -5.56 -1.70 9.38
C MET A 1 -5.11 -2.07 10.79
N GLU A 2 -4.10 -2.92 10.99
CA GLU A 2 -3.61 -3.32 12.32
C GLU A 2 -3.03 -2.16 13.14
N ASN A 3 -2.28 -1.26 12.48
CA ASN A 3 -1.62 -0.13 13.14
C ASN A 3 -2.62 0.86 13.77
N LYS A 4 -3.82 1.01 13.21
CA LYS A 4 -4.89 1.84 13.80
C LYS A 4 -5.45 1.22 15.07
N ARG A 5 -5.64 -0.10 15.11
CA ARG A 5 -6.10 -0.82 16.31
C ARG A 5 -5.05 -0.70 17.41
N LEU A 6 -3.78 -0.85 17.06
CA LEU A 6 -2.67 -0.64 17.99
C LEU A 6 -2.63 0.80 18.51
N GLY A 7 -2.81 1.79 17.64
CA GLY A 7 -2.92 3.21 18.01
C GLY A 7 -4.04 3.47 19.03
N PHE A 8 -5.24 2.91 18.82
CA PHE A 8 -6.35 3.02 19.78
C PHE A 8 -6.05 2.37 21.12
N VAL A 9 -5.41 1.20 21.14
CA VAL A 9 -5.01 0.51 22.38
C VAL A 9 -4.00 1.35 23.16
N ILE A 10 -2.94 1.83 22.50
CA ILE A 10 -1.90 2.66 23.11
C ILE A 10 -2.49 3.96 23.65
N LEU A 11 -3.36 4.62 22.87
CA LEU A 11 -4.04 5.85 23.29
C LEU A 11 -4.91 5.61 24.52
N SER A 12 -5.70 4.53 24.54
CA SER A 12 -6.59 4.20 25.65
C SER A 12 -5.82 3.94 26.95
N ILE A 13 -4.70 3.21 26.87
CA ILE A 13 -3.81 2.96 28.01
C ILE A 13 -3.16 4.26 28.48
N SER A 14 -2.67 5.11 27.57
CA SER A 14 -2.05 6.39 27.90
C SER A 14 -3.04 7.35 28.59
N VAL A 15 -4.29 7.40 28.13
CA VAL A 15 -5.35 8.20 28.77
C VAL A 15 -5.66 7.69 30.17
N LEU A 16 -5.83 6.37 30.34
CA LEU A 16 -6.07 5.78 31.65
C LEU A 16 -4.91 6.04 32.63
N ALA A 17 -3.68 5.83 32.17
CA ALA A 17 -2.47 6.10 32.94
C ALA A 17 -2.35 7.59 33.31
N SER A 18 -2.71 8.49 32.39
CA SER A 18 -2.75 9.94 32.64
C SER A 18 -3.72 10.28 33.76
N VAL A 19 -4.95 9.75 33.73
CA VAL A 19 -5.96 9.98 34.77
C VAL A 19 -5.47 9.53 36.14
N LEU A 20 -4.84 8.35 36.22
CA LEU A 20 -4.26 7.84 37.46
C LEU A 20 -3.10 8.71 37.95
N ALA A 21 -2.20 9.12 37.06
CA ALA A 21 -1.05 9.97 37.38
C ALA A 21 -1.48 11.35 37.89
N PHE A 22 -2.48 11.98 37.27
CA PHE A 22 -3.04 13.25 37.74
C PHE A 22 -3.70 13.12 39.11
N GLY A 23 -4.44 12.03 39.35
CA GLY A 23 -5.03 11.75 40.67
C GLY A 23 -3.96 11.61 41.76
N PHE A 24 -2.90 10.85 41.48
CA PHE A 24 -1.77 10.67 42.40
C PHE A 24 -1.03 11.98 42.68
N MET A 25 -0.76 12.78 41.64
CA MET A 25 -0.12 14.09 41.78
C MET A 25 -0.97 15.06 42.61
N GLY A 26 -2.30 15.02 42.46
CA GLY A 26 -3.23 15.79 43.29
C GLY A 26 -3.17 15.41 44.78
N VAL A 27 -2.97 14.13 45.10
CA VAL A 27 -2.79 13.67 46.50
C VAL A 27 -1.46 14.16 47.06
N LEU A 28 -0.36 13.98 46.33
CA LEU A 28 0.96 14.44 46.77
C LEU A 28 1.01 15.96 46.95
N GLY A 29 0.41 16.73 46.04
CA GLY A 29 0.37 18.20 46.16
C GLY A 29 -0.36 18.68 47.42
N ARG A 30 -1.43 17.98 47.85
CA ARG A 30 -2.12 18.27 49.12
C ARG A 30 -1.23 17.93 50.33
N GLN A 31 -0.46 16.84 50.27
CA GLN A 31 0.47 16.46 51.34
C GLN A 31 1.59 17.51 51.49
N THR A 32 2.18 17.96 50.38
CA THR A 32 3.18 19.04 50.38
C THR A 32 2.64 20.31 51.03
N ALA A 33 1.40 20.71 50.71
CA ALA A 33 0.77 21.89 51.31
C ALA A 33 0.56 21.75 52.83
N SER A 34 0.25 20.53 53.32
CA SER A 34 0.05 20.28 54.75
C SER A 34 1.34 20.25 55.59
N LEU A 35 2.49 19.92 54.98
CA LEU A 35 3.78 19.79 55.65
C LEU A 35 4.52 21.13 55.84
N GLN A 36 3.98 22.24 55.31
CA GLN A 36 4.51 23.60 55.43
C GLN A 36 6.02 23.76 55.12
N CYS A 37 6.59 22.87 54.29
CA CYS A 37 8.00 22.90 53.87
C CYS A 37 9.02 22.96 55.04
N TYR A 38 8.69 22.42 56.21
CA TYR A 38 9.73 22.13 57.20
C TYR A 38 10.55 20.94 56.68
N PRO A 39 11.89 21.07 56.54
CA PRO A 39 12.75 20.04 55.95
C PRO A 39 12.86 18.85 56.91
N THR A 40 11.83 18.01 56.88
CA THR A 40 11.74 16.73 57.55
C THR A 40 12.04 15.62 56.54
N SER A 41 12.44 14.45 57.02
CA SER A 41 12.65 13.26 56.17
C SER A 41 11.41 12.92 55.33
N GLU A 42 10.21 13.15 55.87
CA GLU A 42 8.95 12.96 55.15
C GLU A 42 8.77 13.96 54.00
N CYS A 43 9.15 15.23 54.20
CA CYS A 43 9.08 16.26 53.14
C CYS A 43 10.00 15.92 51.96
N GLN A 44 11.25 15.51 52.24
CA GLN A 44 12.21 15.12 51.19
C GLN A 44 11.73 13.91 50.38
N ARG A 45 11.04 12.97 51.04
CA ARG A 45 10.45 11.79 50.38
C ARG A 45 9.30 12.19 49.45
N VAL A 46 8.39 13.06 49.90
CA VAL A 46 7.27 13.55 49.09
C VAL A 46 7.77 14.35 47.87
N GLU A 47 8.78 15.21 48.06
CA GLU A 47 9.40 15.98 46.98
C GLU A 47 10.07 15.08 45.93
N SER A 48 10.79 14.05 46.36
CA SER A 48 11.38 13.04 45.47
C SER A 48 10.32 12.29 44.65
N LEU A 49 9.20 11.91 45.29
CA LEU A 49 8.07 11.26 44.61
C LEU A 49 7.37 12.21 43.62
N LEU A 50 7.27 13.50 43.95
CA LEU A 50 6.74 14.52 43.05
C LEU A 50 7.62 14.65 41.79
N GLY A 51 8.95 14.69 41.96
CA GLY A 51 9.91 14.72 40.86
C GLY A 51 9.80 13.52 39.92
N LEU A 52 9.73 12.31 40.48
CA LEU A 52 9.48 11.07 39.72
C LEU A 52 8.14 11.11 38.96
N SER A 53 7.12 11.71 39.55
CA SER A 53 5.79 11.82 38.93
C SER A 53 5.80 12.71 37.68
N HIS A 54 6.59 13.78 37.66
CA HIS A 54 6.75 14.61 36.46
C HIS A 54 7.43 13.87 35.31
N LEU A 55 8.45 13.07 35.60
CA LEU A 55 9.08 12.20 34.59
C LEU A 55 8.09 11.17 34.04
N ALA A 56 7.28 10.56 34.92
CA ALA A 56 6.24 9.61 34.51
C ALA A 56 5.21 10.25 33.56
N ILE A 57 4.76 11.48 33.83
CA ILE A 57 3.85 12.22 32.95
C ILE A 57 4.51 12.49 31.59
N GLY A 58 5.79 12.86 31.57
CA GLY A 58 6.54 13.04 30.33
C GLY A 58 6.55 11.78 29.45
N LEU A 59 6.80 10.61 30.07
CA LEU A 59 6.77 9.33 29.36
C LEU A 59 5.37 8.96 28.87
N ILE A 60 4.34 9.14 29.70
CA ILE A 60 2.95 8.87 29.33
C ILE A 60 2.52 9.75 28.14
N SER A 61 2.89 11.03 28.17
CA SER A 61 2.62 11.99 27.10
C SER A 61 3.32 11.59 25.79
N PHE A 62 4.59 11.18 25.86
CA PHE A 62 5.32 10.67 24.69
C PHE A 62 4.65 9.43 24.08
N ILE A 63 4.24 8.46 24.91
CA ILE A 63 3.54 7.26 24.46
C ILE A 63 2.17 7.63 23.86
N GLY A 64 1.46 8.59 24.45
CA GLY A 64 0.18 9.10 23.92
C GLY A 64 0.35 9.76 22.55
N ALA A 65 1.38 10.60 22.39
CA ALA A 65 1.72 11.21 21.11
C ALA A 65 2.05 10.16 20.03
N LEU A 66 2.73 9.08 20.40
CA LEU A 66 3.01 7.96 19.50
C LEU A 66 1.72 7.21 19.11
N GLY A 67 0.79 7.03 20.05
CA GLY A 67 -0.55 6.50 19.77
C GLY A 67 -1.33 7.35 18.76
N ILE A 68 -1.32 8.69 18.93
CA ILE A 68 -1.93 9.64 17.99
C ILE A 68 -1.25 9.55 16.62
N TYR A 69 0.09 9.54 16.59
CA TYR A 69 0.85 9.41 15.35
C TYR A 69 0.45 8.17 14.55
N LEU A 70 0.35 7.01 15.22
CA LEU A 70 -0.07 5.77 14.56
C LEU A 70 -1.51 5.83 14.00
N LEU A 71 -2.41 6.59 14.62
CA LEU A 71 -3.78 6.73 14.11
C LEU A 71 -3.86 7.56 12.83
N PHE A 72 -3.10 8.65 12.75
CA PHE A 72 -3.15 9.58 11.62
C PHE A 72 -2.18 9.20 10.49
N PHE A 73 -0.97 8.76 10.83
CA PHE A 73 0.12 8.60 9.87
C PHE A 73 0.25 7.19 9.30
N SER A 74 -0.33 6.15 9.92
CA SER A 74 -0.23 4.78 9.36
C SER A 74 -0.96 4.58 8.04
N THR A 75 -1.86 5.50 7.65
CA THR A 75 -2.65 5.37 6.42
C THR A 75 -1.88 5.85 5.19
N SER A 76 -0.95 6.79 5.37
CA SER A 76 -0.15 7.35 4.26
C SER A 76 0.82 6.29 3.71
N GLU A 77 1.44 5.51 4.59
CA GLU A 77 2.34 4.41 4.22
C GLU A 77 1.62 3.33 3.40
N GLU A 78 0.42 2.91 3.83
CA GLU A 78 -0.41 1.95 3.09
C GLU A 78 -0.75 2.46 1.67
N ALA A 79 -1.05 3.75 1.53
CA ALA A 79 -1.35 4.35 0.22
C ALA A 79 -0.12 4.42 -0.70
N ILE A 80 1.07 4.68 -0.14
CA ILE A 80 2.32 4.71 -0.91
C ILE A 80 2.72 3.31 -1.36
N LEU A 81 2.65 2.31 -0.47
CA LEU A 81 2.93 0.91 -0.80
C LEU A 81 2.02 0.40 -1.90
N LYS A 82 0.71 0.67 -1.81
CA LYS A 82 -0.25 0.26 -2.83
C LYS A 82 0.08 0.85 -4.21
N ARG A 83 0.41 2.15 -4.26
CA ARG A 83 0.82 2.80 -5.52
C ARG A 83 2.11 2.21 -6.08
N LEU A 84 3.09 1.90 -5.21
CA LEU A 84 4.34 1.29 -5.61
C LEU A 84 4.14 -0.12 -6.15
N GLU A 85 3.24 -0.91 -5.55
CA GLU A 85 2.86 -2.23 -6.04
C GLU A 85 2.17 -2.17 -7.40
N GLU A 86 1.21 -1.25 -7.57
CA GLU A 86 0.52 -1.01 -8.85
C GLU A 86 1.50 -0.55 -9.95
N GLU A 87 2.40 0.38 -9.64
CA GLU A 87 3.43 0.85 -10.58
C GLU A 87 4.39 -0.29 -10.96
N LYS A 88 4.81 -1.09 -9.98
CA LYS A 88 5.68 -2.25 -10.21
C LYS A 88 4.99 -3.30 -11.06
N SER A 89 3.71 -3.61 -10.83
CA SER A 89 2.99 -4.60 -11.63
C SER A 89 2.84 -4.15 -13.08
N MET A 90 2.46 -2.88 -13.30
CA MET A 90 2.37 -2.31 -14.65
C MET A 90 3.72 -2.34 -15.37
N LYS A 91 4.81 -2.03 -14.66
CA LYS A 91 6.16 -2.06 -15.22
C LYS A 91 6.60 -3.47 -15.59
N ILE A 92 6.30 -4.47 -14.75
CA ILE A 92 6.59 -5.88 -15.04
C ILE A 92 5.85 -6.34 -16.30
N GLU A 93 4.56 -5.99 -16.44
CA GLU A 93 3.79 -6.33 -17.66
C GLU A 93 4.35 -5.64 -18.91
N GLN A 94 4.77 -4.38 -18.79
CA GLN A 94 5.43 -3.67 -19.89
C GLN A 94 6.76 -4.33 -20.27
N ASP A 95 7.62 -4.64 -19.29
CA ASP A 95 8.92 -5.29 -19.51
C ASP A 95 8.76 -6.68 -20.15
N LYS A 96 7.78 -7.47 -19.71
CA LYS A 96 7.42 -8.76 -20.33
C LYS A 96 7.01 -8.58 -21.79
N PHE A 97 6.13 -7.62 -22.07
CA PHE A 97 5.69 -7.32 -23.44
C PHE A 97 6.86 -6.92 -24.34
N GLU A 98 7.74 -6.05 -23.85
CA GLU A 98 8.93 -5.67 -24.61
C GLU A 98 9.88 -6.84 -24.84
N LEU A 99 10.04 -7.73 -23.85
CA LEU A 99 10.88 -8.92 -23.99
C LEU A 99 10.35 -9.87 -25.05
N ILE A 100 9.03 -10.11 -25.08
CA ILE A 100 8.37 -10.93 -26.10
C ILE A 100 8.56 -10.30 -27.49
N LEU A 101 8.38 -8.98 -27.60
CA LEU A 101 8.59 -8.27 -28.86
C LEU A 101 10.03 -8.36 -29.37
N LYS A 102 11.04 -8.44 -28.50
CA LYS A 102 12.45 -8.58 -28.92
C LYS A 102 12.72 -9.89 -29.65
N ALA A 103 11.96 -10.94 -29.38
CA ALA A 103 12.10 -12.24 -30.02
C ALA A 103 11.26 -12.39 -31.32
N MET A 104 10.51 -11.36 -31.71
CA MET A 104 9.58 -11.40 -32.85
C MET A 104 10.15 -10.72 -34.11
N ASP A 105 9.64 -11.13 -35.26
CA ASP A 105 9.85 -10.41 -36.52
C ASP A 105 9.02 -9.11 -36.61
N ASP A 106 9.31 -8.25 -37.58
CA ASP A 106 8.65 -6.94 -37.67
C ASP A 106 7.15 -7.02 -37.98
N ASN A 107 6.70 -8.08 -38.66
CA ASN A 107 5.28 -8.30 -38.94
C ASN A 107 4.55 -8.85 -37.71
N GLU A 108 5.16 -9.79 -37.00
CA GLU A 108 4.68 -10.29 -35.71
C GLU A 108 4.55 -9.14 -34.70
N LYS A 109 5.56 -8.28 -34.57
CA LYS A 109 5.51 -7.09 -33.70
C LYS A 109 4.35 -6.18 -34.04
N LYS A 110 4.13 -5.89 -35.33
CA LYS A 110 3.00 -5.04 -35.79
C LYS A 110 1.66 -5.66 -35.42
N VAL A 111 1.49 -6.97 -35.63
CA VAL A 111 0.26 -7.69 -35.30
C VAL A 111 0.02 -7.67 -33.79
N LEU A 112 1.02 -8.04 -32.98
CA LEU A 112 0.85 -8.11 -31.53
C LEU A 112 0.57 -6.74 -30.89
N LYS A 113 1.24 -5.68 -31.35
CA LYS A 113 0.95 -4.30 -30.92
C LYS A 113 -0.47 -3.89 -31.26
N ALA A 114 -0.94 -4.18 -32.47
CA ALA A 114 -2.30 -3.85 -32.88
C ALA A 114 -3.38 -4.57 -32.05
N ILE A 115 -3.09 -5.79 -31.56
CA ILE A 115 -3.97 -6.53 -30.65
C ILE A 115 -3.94 -5.91 -29.24
N LYS A 116 -2.74 -5.57 -28.72
CA LYS A 116 -2.61 -4.91 -27.40
C LYS A 116 -3.30 -3.56 -27.33
N GLU A 117 -3.26 -2.78 -28.40
CA GLU A 117 -3.93 -1.48 -28.48
C GLU A 117 -5.46 -1.58 -28.55
N GLN A 118 -5.98 -2.68 -29.11
CA GLN A 118 -7.40 -2.87 -29.33
C GLN A 118 -7.80 -4.31 -29.03
N GLU A 119 -8.21 -4.54 -27.79
CA GLU A 119 -8.83 -5.81 -27.37
C GLU A 119 -10.03 -6.17 -28.25
N GLY A 120 -10.13 -7.45 -28.63
CA GLY A 120 -11.22 -7.95 -29.48
C GLY A 120 -11.17 -7.44 -30.92
N ILE A 121 -10.01 -6.97 -31.39
CA ILE A 121 -9.82 -6.56 -32.79
C ILE A 121 -10.12 -7.73 -33.73
N THR A 122 -10.86 -7.46 -34.81
CA THR A 122 -11.19 -8.52 -35.77
C THR A 122 -10.00 -8.84 -36.68
N GLN A 123 -9.90 -10.09 -37.13
CA GLN A 123 -8.86 -10.50 -38.08
C GLN A 123 -8.90 -9.69 -39.38
N SER A 124 -10.09 -9.26 -39.82
CA SER A 124 -10.27 -8.34 -40.95
C SER A 124 -9.64 -6.98 -40.68
N THR A 125 -9.86 -6.41 -39.49
CA THR A 125 -9.28 -5.11 -39.10
C THR A 125 -7.76 -5.21 -38.96
N LEU A 126 -7.24 -6.30 -38.39
CA LEU A 126 -5.80 -6.54 -38.26
C LEU A 126 -5.10 -6.47 -39.62
N LYS A 127 -5.66 -7.15 -40.62
CA LYS A 127 -5.16 -7.11 -42.01
C LYS A 127 -4.93 -5.68 -42.51
N PHE A 128 -5.89 -4.79 -42.27
CA PHE A 128 -5.81 -3.39 -42.71
C PHE A 128 -4.87 -2.56 -41.83
N ARG A 129 -4.85 -2.75 -40.51
CA ARG A 129 -3.95 -2.00 -39.61
C ARG A 129 -2.48 -2.36 -39.81
N THR A 130 -2.19 -3.61 -40.14
CA THR A 130 -0.79 -4.09 -40.25
C THR A 130 -0.26 -4.07 -41.68
N ASP A 131 -1.11 -3.75 -42.67
CA ASP A 131 -0.79 -3.84 -44.11
C ASP A 131 -0.24 -5.23 -44.50
N LEU A 132 -0.91 -6.29 -44.03
CA LEU A 132 -0.51 -7.67 -44.29
C LEU A 132 -1.59 -8.40 -45.08
N SER A 133 -1.20 -9.43 -45.84
CA SER A 133 -2.17 -10.30 -46.51
C SER A 133 -3.00 -11.10 -45.50
N LYS A 134 -4.21 -11.52 -45.90
CA LYS A 134 -5.08 -12.35 -45.04
C LYS A 134 -4.37 -13.65 -44.61
N SER A 135 -3.62 -14.28 -45.52
CA SER A 135 -2.88 -15.50 -45.23
C SER A 135 -1.75 -15.25 -44.22
N LYS A 136 -0.99 -14.15 -44.36
CA LYS A 136 0.10 -13.82 -43.44
C LYS A 136 -0.42 -13.51 -42.03
N VAL A 137 -1.50 -12.73 -41.90
CA VAL A 137 -2.16 -12.49 -40.60
C VAL A 137 -2.65 -13.81 -40.00
N SER A 138 -3.28 -14.67 -40.80
CA SER A 138 -3.76 -15.96 -40.30
C SER A 138 -2.64 -16.88 -39.82
N GLN A 139 -1.49 -16.88 -40.50
CA GLN A 139 -0.31 -17.64 -40.09
C GLN A 139 0.21 -17.13 -38.74
N ILE A 140 0.44 -15.81 -38.62
CA ILE A 140 0.94 -15.18 -37.39
C ILE A 140 -0.01 -15.46 -36.20
N LEU A 141 -1.33 -15.32 -36.40
CA LEU A 141 -2.31 -15.59 -35.34
C LEU A 141 -2.29 -17.06 -34.90
N THR A 142 -2.14 -18.01 -35.83
CA THR A 142 -2.00 -19.43 -35.49
C THR A 142 -0.71 -19.70 -34.70
N ASP A 143 0.40 -19.05 -35.07
CA ASP A 143 1.66 -19.17 -34.32
C ASP A 143 1.56 -18.56 -32.92
N PHE A 144 0.85 -17.43 -32.77
CA PHE A 144 0.58 -16.81 -31.48
C PHE A 144 -0.34 -17.65 -30.59
N GLU A 145 -1.37 -18.28 -31.16
CA GLU A 145 -2.21 -19.24 -30.42
C GLU A 145 -1.42 -20.45 -29.95
N ARG A 146 -0.54 -21.00 -30.81
CA ARG A 146 0.34 -22.12 -30.41
C ARG A 146 1.29 -21.74 -29.27
N LYS A 147 1.71 -20.48 -29.21
CA LYS A 147 2.51 -19.90 -28.13
C LYS A 147 1.67 -19.44 -26.93
N ASN A 148 0.35 -19.66 -26.95
CA ASN A 148 -0.61 -19.18 -25.95
C ASN A 148 -0.56 -17.67 -25.69
N LEU A 149 -0.24 -16.86 -26.70
CA LEU A 149 -0.18 -15.39 -26.58
C LEU A 149 -1.51 -14.70 -26.89
N VAL A 150 -2.35 -15.35 -27.71
CA VAL A 150 -3.64 -14.83 -28.13
C VAL A 150 -4.69 -15.94 -28.15
N LYS A 151 -5.96 -15.55 -28.10
CA LYS A 151 -7.11 -16.41 -28.35
C LYS A 151 -8.00 -15.81 -29.44
N ARG A 152 -8.57 -16.65 -30.31
CA ARG A 152 -9.59 -16.26 -31.29
C ARG A 152 -10.97 -16.71 -30.84
N GLU A 153 -11.93 -15.80 -30.90
CA GLU A 153 -13.34 -16.09 -30.67
C GLU A 153 -14.15 -15.76 -31.92
N ILE A 154 -15.14 -16.60 -32.25
CA ILE A 154 -15.99 -16.41 -33.43
C ILE A 154 -16.87 -15.17 -33.21
N LYS A 155 -16.79 -14.21 -34.15
CA LYS A 155 -17.66 -13.03 -34.19
C LYS A 155 -18.26 -12.88 -35.58
N GLY A 156 -19.47 -13.41 -35.75
CA GLY A 156 -20.17 -13.42 -37.04
C GLY A 156 -19.40 -14.25 -38.08
N LYS A 157 -18.94 -13.60 -39.16
CA LYS A 157 -18.18 -14.24 -40.26
C LYS A 157 -16.66 -14.12 -40.12
N THR A 158 -16.17 -13.62 -38.99
CA THR A 158 -14.75 -13.39 -38.73
C THR A 158 -14.38 -13.81 -37.30
N TYR A 159 -13.11 -13.69 -36.95
CA TYR A 159 -12.62 -13.93 -35.59
C TYR A 159 -12.26 -12.61 -34.92
N SER A 160 -12.64 -12.47 -33.66
CA SER A 160 -12.08 -11.45 -32.76
C SER A 160 -10.89 -12.04 -32.03
N VAL A 161 -9.84 -11.25 -31.88
CA VAL A 161 -8.57 -11.68 -31.29
C VAL A 161 -8.39 -10.95 -29.96
N TYR A 162 -8.02 -11.70 -28.94
CA TYR A 162 -7.74 -11.19 -27.59
C TYR A 162 -6.37 -11.67 -27.13
N LEU A 163 -5.72 -10.89 -26.25
CA LEU A 163 -4.56 -11.38 -25.53
C LEU A 163 -5.01 -12.40 -24.48
N THR A 164 -4.15 -13.37 -24.19
CA THR A 164 -4.39 -14.33 -23.10
C THR A 164 -3.94 -13.74 -21.77
N GLU A 165 -4.49 -14.25 -20.66
CA GLU A 165 -4.07 -13.83 -19.31
C GLU A 165 -2.63 -14.25 -18.96
N ASN A 166 -2.06 -15.20 -19.71
CA ASN A 166 -0.71 -15.74 -19.52
C ASN A 166 0.38 -14.96 -20.28
N PHE A 167 0.12 -13.70 -20.62
CA PHE A 167 1.06 -12.85 -21.33
C PHE A 167 2.28 -12.44 -20.46
#